data_AF-A0A2R6I1W9-F1
#
_entry.id   AF-A0A2R6I1W9-F1
#
_cell.length_a   1.000
_cell.length_b   1.000
_cell.length_c   1.000
_cell.angle_alpha   90.00
_cell.angle_beta   90.00
_cell.angle_gamma   90.00
#
_symmetry.space_group_name_H-M   'P 1'
#
loop_
_entity.id
_entity.type
_entity.pdbx_description
1 polymer ?
#
loop_
_entity_poly.entity_id
_entity_poly.type
_entity_poly.pdbx_seq_one_letter_code
_entity_poly.pdbx_strand_id
1 'polypeptide(L)'
;MDDADDAAGTGADSTLAPDVLIAGGGVAGLTAATFTARAGLETLVVDDGESILRRNAHLENVPGFPAGVNAQRFLDLLAEQAGESGAAFLSGRVTDLDAGGDDEAHAVRVEGADGETVLTAPFVVAASWSDASYLEGSGAALLERGSKTYVDTDDCGRTAVDGLYAAGRLAAKSHQAAVCAGHGAEAGLAIIEDSDRPFYQDWVAPEGYFTERGREVPPGCEEIPASEWERREQVAIDRMREAFAEPHPDGPTMHPSVVAKRAREGNEADESATDAGE
;
A
#
# COMPACT_ATOMS: atom_id res chain seq x y z
N MET A 1 8.52 -5.44 -45.87
CA MET A 1 7.19 -6.05 -45.84
C MET A 1 6.89 -6.08 -44.37
N ASP A 2 6.14 -5.07 -43.98
CA ASP A 2 5.89 -4.62 -42.62
C ASP A 2 5.22 -5.72 -41.81
N ASP A 3 5.61 -5.84 -40.54
CA ASP A 3 4.72 -6.28 -39.46
C ASP A 3 5.26 -5.62 -38.18
N ALA A 4 4.83 -4.37 -38.02
CA ALA A 4 4.78 -3.68 -36.75
C ALA A 4 3.33 -3.68 -36.27
N ASP A 5 3.17 -3.53 -34.96
CA ASP A 5 1.93 -3.21 -34.24
C ASP A 5 1.00 -4.39 -33.89
N ASP A 6 1.14 -4.87 -32.64
CA ASP A 6 -0.04 -5.18 -31.83
C ASP A 6 0.31 -4.92 -30.35
N ALA A 7 0.37 -3.63 -30.00
CA ALA A 7 0.45 -3.15 -28.63
C ALA A 7 -0.88 -2.48 -28.26
N ALA A 8 -1.33 -2.79 -27.04
CA ALA A 8 -2.26 -2.01 -26.23
C ALA A 8 -3.67 -1.79 -26.80
N GLY A 9 -4.55 -2.75 -26.54
CA GLY A 9 -6.00 -2.54 -26.47
C GLY A 9 -6.50 -2.71 -25.04
N THR A 10 -6.22 -1.76 -24.14
CA THR A 10 -6.93 -1.66 -22.85
C THR A 10 -8.30 -1.05 -23.11
N GLY A 11 -9.33 -1.91 -23.13
CA GLY A 11 -10.71 -1.47 -23.19
C GLY A 11 -11.07 -0.65 -21.94
N ALA A 12 -11.34 0.63 -22.15
CA ALA A 12 -12.10 1.45 -21.22
C ALA A 12 -13.58 1.05 -21.34
N ASP A 13 -14.07 0.14 -20.49
CA ASP A 13 -15.47 0.07 -20.02
C ASP A 13 -15.70 -1.08 -19.01
N SER A 14 -15.03 -1.02 -17.85
CA SER A 14 -15.51 -1.74 -16.67
C SER A 14 -15.30 -0.84 -15.46
N THR A 15 -16.37 -0.44 -14.79
CA THR A 15 -16.27 0.15 -13.45
C THR A 15 -15.44 -0.81 -12.60
N LEU A 16 -14.24 -0.37 -12.19
CA LEU A 16 -13.43 -1.09 -11.21
C LEU A 16 -14.27 -1.20 -9.94
N ALA A 17 -14.79 -2.39 -9.67
CA ALA A 17 -15.62 -2.70 -8.52
C ALA A 17 -14.87 -3.67 -7.60
N PRO A 18 -13.79 -3.22 -6.94
CA PRO A 18 -13.00 -4.09 -6.08
C PRO A 18 -13.81 -4.51 -4.83
N ASP A 19 -13.50 -5.69 -4.29
CA ASP A 19 -13.92 -6.08 -2.94
C ASP A 19 -13.29 -5.14 -1.89
N VAL A 20 -12.02 -4.75 -2.10
CA VAL A 20 -11.27 -3.91 -1.16
C VAL A 20 -10.61 -2.75 -1.89
N LEU A 21 -10.90 -1.52 -1.46
CA LEU A 21 -10.19 -0.32 -1.90
C LEU A 21 -9.27 0.20 -0.80
N ILE A 22 -8.01 0.41 -1.13
CA ILE A 22 -6.99 0.90 -0.20
C ILE A 22 -6.58 2.31 -0.61
N ALA A 23 -6.86 3.29 0.25
CA ALA A 23 -6.50 4.69 0.07
C ALA A 23 -5.07 4.93 0.59
N GLY A 24 -4.08 4.78 -0.29
CA GLY A 24 -2.67 5.11 -0.06
C GLY A 24 -1.71 3.93 -0.25
N GLY A 25 -0.73 4.09 -1.16
CA GLY A 25 0.35 3.13 -1.42
C GLY A 25 1.55 3.26 -0.47
N GLY A 26 1.29 3.60 0.79
CA GLY A 26 2.30 3.57 1.85
C GLY A 26 2.52 2.16 2.40
N VAL A 27 3.47 2.00 3.34
CA VAL A 27 3.80 0.69 3.94
C VAL A 27 2.57 -0.04 4.48
N ALA A 28 1.70 0.65 5.23
CA ALA A 28 0.51 0.04 5.81
C ALA A 28 -0.49 -0.42 4.72
N GLY A 29 -0.75 0.43 3.72
CA GLY A 29 -1.67 0.12 2.63
C GLY A 29 -1.16 -1.02 1.76
N LEU A 30 0.12 -1.01 1.38
CA LEU A 30 0.73 -2.09 0.58
C LEU A 30 0.77 -3.43 1.34
N THR A 31 1.00 -3.40 2.65
CA THR A 31 0.89 -4.63 3.45
C THR A 31 -0.55 -5.11 3.55
N ALA A 32 -1.53 -4.24 3.82
CA ALA A 32 -2.94 -4.62 3.79
C ALA A 32 -3.33 -5.23 2.42
N ALA A 33 -2.87 -4.61 1.33
CA ALA A 33 -3.13 -5.06 -0.03
C ALA A 33 -2.58 -6.46 -0.30
N THR A 34 -1.37 -6.73 0.18
CA THR A 34 -0.76 -8.06 0.09
C THR A 34 -1.65 -9.10 0.79
N PHE A 35 -2.15 -8.80 1.99
CA PHE A 35 -2.96 -9.75 2.74
C PHE A 35 -4.31 -10.01 2.06
N THR A 36 -5.04 -8.95 1.69
CA THR A 36 -6.37 -9.10 1.08
C THR A 36 -6.29 -9.76 -0.30
N ALA A 37 -5.33 -9.36 -1.14
CA ALA A 37 -5.15 -9.96 -2.46
C ALA A 37 -4.77 -11.44 -2.37
N ARG A 38 -3.89 -11.83 -1.43
CA ARG A 38 -3.53 -13.24 -1.22
C ARG A 38 -4.69 -14.09 -0.73
N ALA A 39 -5.66 -13.49 -0.04
CA ALA A 39 -6.91 -14.15 0.35
C ALA A 39 -7.93 -14.25 -0.81
N GLY A 40 -7.59 -13.75 -2.00
CA GLY A 40 -8.43 -13.80 -3.20
C GLY A 40 -9.51 -12.72 -3.25
N LEU A 41 -9.39 -11.65 -2.47
CA LEU A 41 -10.24 -10.47 -2.60
C LEU A 41 -9.74 -9.59 -3.75
N GLU A 42 -10.65 -9.13 -4.60
CA GLU A 42 -10.33 -8.15 -5.65
C GLU A 42 -9.88 -6.84 -4.99
N THR A 43 -8.57 -6.62 -4.93
CA THR A 43 -7.95 -5.54 -4.14
C THR A 43 -7.42 -4.46 -5.07
N LEU A 44 -7.81 -3.21 -4.82
CA LEU A 44 -7.33 -2.03 -5.54
C LEU A 44 -6.63 -1.06 -4.60
N VAL A 45 -5.38 -0.72 -4.91
CA VAL A 45 -4.64 0.34 -4.22
C VAL A 45 -4.72 1.62 -5.04
N VAL A 46 -5.25 2.70 -4.43
CA VAL A 46 -5.19 4.05 -4.97
C VAL A 46 -3.98 4.75 -4.36
N ASP A 47 -3.01 5.12 -5.20
CA ASP A 47 -1.76 5.74 -4.75
C ASP A 47 -1.41 6.98 -5.58
N ASP A 48 -0.99 8.04 -4.90
CA ASP A 48 -0.56 9.30 -5.51
C ASP A 48 0.97 9.38 -5.68
N GLY A 49 1.69 8.35 -5.24
CA GLY A 49 3.15 8.29 -5.24
C GLY A 49 3.83 9.12 -4.15
N GLU A 50 3.09 9.76 -3.25
CA GLU A 50 3.60 10.72 -2.26
C GLU A 50 3.87 10.09 -0.88
N SER A 51 4.00 8.76 -0.80
CA SER A 51 4.36 8.07 0.44
C SER A 51 5.56 8.74 1.12
N ILE A 52 5.36 9.17 2.37
CA ILE A 52 6.39 9.89 3.13
C ILE A 52 7.68 9.09 3.30
N LEU A 53 7.62 7.76 3.15
CA LEU A 53 8.79 6.91 3.24
C LEU A 53 9.81 7.24 2.13
N ARG A 54 9.36 7.63 0.92
CA ARG A 54 10.22 8.00 -0.23
C ARG A 54 11.16 9.19 0.07
N ARG A 55 10.82 10.01 1.07
CA ARG A 55 11.62 11.16 1.52
C ARG A 55 12.79 10.78 2.43
N ASN A 56 12.79 9.56 2.98
CA ASN A 56 13.84 9.12 3.88
C ASN A 56 15.04 8.59 3.09
N ALA A 57 16.25 8.84 3.60
CA ALA A 57 17.48 8.40 2.94
C ALA A 57 17.71 6.89 3.09
N HIS A 58 17.41 6.33 4.27
CA HIS A 58 17.69 4.93 4.60
C HIS A 58 16.82 4.47 5.77
N LEU A 59 16.44 3.19 5.80
CA LEU A 59 15.70 2.57 6.90
C LEU A 59 16.62 1.61 7.66
N GLU A 60 16.89 1.91 8.92
CA GLU A 60 17.89 1.16 9.71
C GLU A 60 17.30 0.03 10.58
N ASN A 61 15.98 0.04 10.81
CA ASN A 61 15.32 -0.80 11.79
C ASN A 61 14.18 -1.65 11.23
N VAL A 62 14.21 -1.96 9.92
CA VAL A 62 13.28 -2.92 9.31
C VAL A 62 13.83 -4.34 9.50
N PRO A 63 13.08 -5.25 10.16
CA PRO A 63 13.51 -6.64 10.34
C PRO A 63 13.85 -7.32 9.00
N GLY A 64 14.88 -8.16 9.00
CA GLY A 64 15.37 -8.84 7.80
C GLY A 64 16.44 -8.07 7.01
N PHE A 65 16.64 -6.77 7.29
CA PHE A 65 17.67 -5.95 6.65
C PHE A 65 18.79 -5.57 7.64
N PRO A 66 19.81 -6.42 7.84
CA PRO A 66 20.83 -6.23 8.88
C PRO A 66 21.70 -4.97 8.70
N ALA A 67 21.79 -4.44 7.48
CA ALA A 67 22.46 -3.17 7.17
C ALA A 67 21.48 -2.03 6.87
N GLY A 68 20.19 -2.24 7.19
CA GLY A 68 19.11 -1.41 6.71
C GLY A 68 18.84 -1.56 5.22
N VAL A 69 17.92 -0.74 4.71
CA VAL A 69 17.47 -0.79 3.31
C VAL A 69 17.15 0.62 2.79
N ASN A 70 17.40 0.86 1.51
CA ASN A 70 16.96 2.08 0.84
C ASN A 70 15.42 2.19 0.92
N ALA A 71 14.94 3.37 1.33
CA ALA A 71 13.52 3.56 1.64
C ALA A 71 12.60 3.44 0.42
N GLN A 72 13.04 3.88 -0.76
CA GLN A 72 12.27 3.79 -2.00
C GLN A 72 12.24 2.36 -2.51
N ARG A 73 13.40 1.70 -2.54
CA ARG A 73 13.47 0.28 -2.88
C ARG A 73 12.58 -0.59 -1.99
N PHE A 74 12.55 -0.32 -0.68
CA PHE A 74 11.66 -1.04 0.23
C PHE A 74 10.18 -0.86 -0.14
N LEU A 75 9.74 0.36 -0.48
CA LEU A 75 8.38 0.58 -0.95
C LEU A 75 8.09 -0.12 -2.28
N ASP A 76 9.02 -0.06 -3.23
CA ASP A 76 8.81 -0.66 -4.55
C ASP A 76 8.70 -2.19 -4.42
N LEU A 77 9.50 -2.82 -3.57
CA LEU A 77 9.39 -4.25 -3.25
C LEU A 77 8.07 -4.60 -2.56
N LEU A 78 7.53 -3.73 -1.70
CA LEU A 78 6.20 -3.92 -1.11
C LEU A 78 5.09 -3.80 -2.17
N ALA A 79 5.22 -2.88 -3.12
CA ALA A 79 4.27 -2.71 -4.22
C ALA A 79 4.33 -3.91 -5.18
N GLU A 80 5.54 -4.38 -5.52
CA GLU A 80 5.74 -5.61 -6.30
C GLU A 80 5.12 -6.81 -5.59
N GLN A 81 5.36 -6.98 -4.29
CA GLN A 81 4.77 -8.07 -3.51
C GLN A 81 3.24 -8.04 -3.50
N ALA A 82 2.64 -6.86 -3.35
CA ALA A 82 1.18 -6.70 -3.42
C ALA A 82 0.65 -7.03 -4.84
N GLY A 83 1.35 -6.59 -5.88
CA GLY A 83 1.00 -6.88 -7.27
C GLY A 83 1.09 -8.37 -7.63
N GLU A 84 2.19 -9.04 -7.26
CA GLU A 84 2.37 -10.49 -7.41
C GLU A 84 1.35 -11.30 -6.60
N SER A 85 0.78 -10.69 -5.56
CA SER A 85 -0.32 -11.26 -4.78
C SER A 85 -1.70 -11.06 -5.42
N GLY A 86 -1.81 -10.27 -6.49
CA GLY A 86 -3.04 -10.00 -7.22
C GLY A 86 -3.65 -8.62 -7.00
N ALA A 87 -2.99 -7.72 -6.26
CA ALA A 87 -3.49 -6.35 -6.09
C ALA A 87 -3.34 -5.54 -7.39
N ALA A 88 -4.38 -4.78 -7.74
CA ALA A 88 -4.34 -3.79 -8.80
C ALA A 88 -3.97 -2.41 -8.24
N PHE A 89 -3.49 -1.53 -9.13
CA PHE A 89 -3.07 -0.17 -8.77
C PHE A 89 -3.75 0.86 -9.65
N LEU A 90 -4.24 1.93 -9.03
CA LEU A 90 -4.74 3.12 -9.70
C LEU A 90 -3.93 4.33 -9.21
N SER A 91 -3.32 5.05 -10.15
CA SER A 91 -2.65 6.32 -9.85
C SER A 91 -3.69 7.40 -9.61
N GLY A 92 -3.67 8.01 -8.42
CA GLY A 92 -4.60 9.07 -8.06
C GLY A 92 -4.62 9.36 -6.56
N ARG A 93 -5.32 10.43 -6.20
CA ARG A 93 -5.56 10.84 -4.81
C ARG A 93 -7.01 10.59 -4.44
N VAL A 94 -7.25 9.89 -3.34
CA VAL A 94 -8.59 9.86 -2.73
C VAL A 94 -8.90 11.23 -2.14
N THR A 95 -9.98 11.85 -2.59
CA THR A 95 -10.38 13.21 -2.19
C THR A 95 -11.61 13.23 -1.29
N ASP A 96 -12.44 12.19 -1.34
CA ASP A 96 -13.65 12.09 -0.54
C ASP A 96 -14.09 10.62 -0.40
N LEU A 97 -14.67 10.28 0.75
CA LEU A 97 -15.26 8.98 1.03
C LEU A 97 -16.64 9.16 1.65
N ASP A 98 -17.65 8.69 0.93
CA ASP A 98 -19.01 8.54 1.43
C ASP A 98 -19.21 7.08 1.84
N ALA A 99 -19.42 6.85 3.13
CA ALA A 99 -19.57 5.49 3.65
C ALA A 99 -20.89 4.83 3.22
N GLY A 100 -21.82 5.56 2.60
CA GLY A 100 -23.13 5.02 2.26
C GLY A 100 -24.03 4.80 3.48
N GLY A 101 -25.25 4.30 3.25
CA GLY A 101 -26.13 3.82 4.32
C GLY A 101 -25.82 2.37 4.75
N ASP A 102 -26.54 1.87 5.76
CA ASP A 102 -26.48 0.46 6.15
C ASP A 102 -26.69 -0.45 4.93
N ASP A 103 -25.79 -1.42 4.72
CA ASP A 103 -25.74 -2.37 3.58
C ASP A 103 -25.35 -1.80 2.20
N GLU A 104 -24.89 -0.54 2.09
CA GLU A 104 -24.39 0.04 0.84
C GLU A 104 -22.85 0.03 0.76
N ALA A 105 -22.32 -0.19 -0.45
CA ALA A 105 -20.87 -0.07 -0.68
C ALA A 105 -20.41 1.38 -0.52
N HIS A 106 -19.22 1.57 0.05
CA HIS A 106 -18.62 2.89 0.20
C HIS A 106 -18.28 3.48 -1.17
N ALA A 107 -18.64 4.74 -1.39
CA ALA A 107 -18.28 5.49 -2.59
C ALA A 107 -17.02 6.33 -2.32
N VAL A 108 -15.99 6.11 -3.12
CA VAL A 108 -14.68 6.76 -2.97
C VAL A 108 -14.40 7.61 -4.20
N ARG A 109 -14.23 8.92 -4.01
CA ARG A 109 -13.83 9.85 -5.07
C ARG A 109 -12.32 9.86 -5.21
N VAL A 110 -11.85 9.66 -6.43
CA VAL A 110 -10.42 9.63 -6.80
C VAL A 110 -10.15 10.68 -7.86
N GLU A 111 -9.22 11.58 -7.57
CA GLU A 111 -8.66 12.53 -8.53
C GLU A 111 -7.41 11.92 -9.17
N GLY A 112 -7.49 11.58 -10.46
CA GLY A 112 -6.38 11.06 -11.27
C GLY A 112 -5.97 12.03 -12.37
N ALA A 113 -4.99 11.64 -13.19
CA ALA A 113 -4.49 12.45 -14.30
C ALA A 113 -5.58 12.73 -15.36
N ASP A 114 -6.51 11.79 -15.55
CA ASP A 114 -7.61 11.87 -16.52
C ASP A 114 -8.88 12.52 -15.95
N GLY A 115 -8.83 13.03 -14.71
CA GLY A 115 -9.93 13.69 -14.02
C GLY A 115 -10.44 12.90 -12.81
N GLU A 116 -11.64 13.27 -12.34
CA GLU A 116 -12.29 12.63 -11.19
C GLU A 116 -13.02 11.36 -11.61
N THR A 117 -12.87 10.30 -10.81
CA THR A 117 -13.62 9.05 -10.92
C THR A 117 -14.20 8.68 -9.56
N VAL A 118 -15.37 8.04 -9.56
CA VAL A 118 -15.97 7.47 -8.34
C VAL A 118 -15.89 5.95 -8.42
N LEU A 119 -15.33 5.35 -7.40
CA LEU A 119 -15.22 3.90 -7.23
C LEU A 119 -16.12 3.46 -6.07
N THR A 120 -16.54 2.20 -6.08
CA THR A 120 -17.33 1.62 -4.98
C THR A 120 -16.70 0.33 -4.49
N ALA A 121 -16.61 0.17 -3.18
CA ALA A 121 -16.09 -1.04 -2.55
C ALA A 121 -16.83 -1.33 -1.22
N PRO A 122 -17.13 -2.59 -0.90
CA PRO A 122 -17.71 -2.94 0.40
C PRO A 122 -16.70 -2.78 1.54
N PHE A 123 -15.39 -2.90 1.26
CA PHE A 123 -14.34 -2.67 2.24
C PHE A 123 -13.40 -1.55 1.80
N VAL A 124 -13.11 -0.60 2.68
CA VAL A 124 -12.13 0.47 2.44
C VAL A 124 -11.09 0.54 3.56
N VAL A 125 -9.81 0.64 3.20
CA VAL A 125 -8.72 0.92 4.13
C VAL A 125 -8.19 2.33 3.93
N ALA A 126 -8.37 3.17 4.94
CA ALA A 126 -7.76 4.49 5.03
C ALA A 126 -6.29 4.37 5.48
N ALA A 127 -5.34 4.54 4.55
CA ALA A 127 -3.90 4.35 4.78
C ALA A 127 -3.03 5.55 4.33
N SER A 128 -3.63 6.73 4.23
CA SER A 128 -3.12 8.02 3.73
C SER A 128 -2.18 8.77 4.69
N TRP A 129 -1.37 8.05 5.46
CA TRP A 129 -0.47 8.62 6.47
C TRP A 129 -1.15 9.43 7.60
N SER A 130 -1.28 10.75 7.50
CA SER A 130 -1.95 11.59 8.51
C SER A 130 -2.96 12.56 7.91
N ASP A 131 -3.32 12.37 6.64
CA ASP A 131 -4.42 13.10 6.04
C ASP A 131 -5.70 12.30 6.23
N ALA A 132 -6.62 12.85 7.03
CA ALA A 132 -7.94 12.30 7.30
C ALA A 132 -9.07 13.10 6.62
N SER A 133 -8.75 14.13 5.83
CA SER A 133 -9.73 15.11 5.34
C SER A 133 -10.83 14.48 4.48
N TYR A 134 -10.49 13.50 3.64
CA TYR A 134 -11.47 12.77 2.82
C TYR A 134 -12.42 11.87 3.62
N LEU A 135 -12.18 11.66 4.92
CA LEU A 135 -13.08 10.91 5.80
C LEU A 135 -14.11 11.81 6.49
N GLU A 136 -14.05 13.13 6.30
CA GLU A 136 -15.04 14.04 6.86
C GLU A 136 -16.44 13.70 6.33
N GLY A 137 -17.38 13.43 7.23
CA GLY A 137 -18.75 13.04 6.86
C GLY A 137 -18.95 11.53 6.62
N SER A 138 -17.88 10.72 6.60
CA SER A 138 -17.98 9.25 6.48
C SER A 138 -18.61 8.56 7.70
N GLY A 139 -18.76 9.27 8.83
CA GLY A 139 -19.21 8.69 10.10
C GLY A 139 -18.08 8.11 10.97
N ALA A 140 -16.87 7.94 10.43
CA ALA A 140 -15.71 7.52 11.22
C ALA A 140 -15.38 8.56 12.31
N ALA A 141 -15.11 8.09 13.52
CA ALA A 141 -14.73 8.97 14.62
C ALA A 141 -13.30 9.47 14.43
N LEU A 142 -13.14 10.80 14.33
CA LEU A 142 -11.84 11.46 14.18
C LEU A 142 -11.33 11.98 15.52
N LEU A 143 -10.05 11.74 15.80
CA LEU A 143 -9.37 12.12 17.05
C LEU A 143 -8.31 13.17 16.80
N GLU A 144 -8.43 14.31 17.47
CA GLU A 144 -7.41 15.36 17.45
C GLU A 144 -6.34 15.12 18.52
N ARG A 145 -5.07 15.08 18.12
CA ARG A 145 -3.92 15.05 19.03
C ARG A 145 -2.87 16.06 18.59
N GLY A 146 -2.96 17.26 19.15
CA GLY A 146 -2.09 18.38 18.78
C GLY A 146 -2.50 18.96 17.43
N SER A 147 -1.62 18.92 16.44
CA SER A 147 -1.87 19.41 15.09
C SER A 147 -2.19 18.28 14.09
N LYS A 148 -2.60 17.12 14.59
CA LYS A 148 -2.80 15.91 13.79
C LYS A 148 -4.13 15.28 14.13
N THR A 149 -4.85 14.94 13.07
CA THR A 149 -6.06 14.15 13.08
C THR A 149 -5.72 12.68 12.87
N TYR A 150 -6.41 11.82 13.62
CA TYR A 150 -6.30 10.37 13.56
C TYR A 150 -7.69 9.77 13.46
N VAL A 151 -7.78 8.51 13.04
CA VAL A 151 -9.04 7.76 13.03
C VAL A 151 -9.09 6.87 14.27
N ASP A 152 -10.19 6.93 15.01
CA ASP A 152 -10.45 6.02 16.12
C ASP A 152 -10.67 4.60 15.58
N THR A 153 -9.93 3.64 16.12
CA THR A 153 -9.93 2.26 15.65
C THR A 153 -9.73 1.30 16.81
N ASP A 154 -10.18 0.06 16.65
CA ASP A 154 -9.72 -1.04 17.50
C ASP A 154 -8.24 -1.39 17.23
N ASP A 155 -7.72 -2.40 17.93
CA ASP A 155 -6.32 -2.78 17.79
C ASP A 155 -5.96 -3.28 16.38
N CYS A 156 -6.94 -3.82 15.64
CA CYS A 156 -6.80 -4.37 14.30
C CYS A 156 -7.10 -3.37 13.18
N GLY A 157 -7.58 -2.17 13.50
CA GLY A 157 -7.86 -1.10 12.54
C GLY A 157 -9.32 -0.95 12.12
N ARG A 158 -10.27 -1.67 12.74
CA ARG A 158 -11.71 -1.47 12.49
C ARG A 158 -12.17 -0.13 13.02
N THR A 159 -12.95 0.62 12.23
CA THR A 159 -13.61 1.84 12.72
C THR A 159 -15.00 1.52 13.28
N ALA A 160 -15.75 2.54 13.71
CA ALA A 160 -17.15 2.40 14.10
C ALA A 160 -18.11 2.27 12.90
N VAL A 161 -17.61 2.41 11.67
CA VAL A 161 -18.36 2.28 10.43
C VAL A 161 -18.02 0.92 9.82
N ASP A 162 -19.04 0.08 9.65
CA ASP A 162 -18.88 -1.25 9.08
C ASP A 162 -18.29 -1.14 7.66
N GLY A 163 -17.31 -2.01 7.34
CA GLY A 163 -16.59 -1.97 6.06
C GLY A 163 -15.47 -0.93 5.96
N LEU A 164 -15.37 0.01 6.91
CA LEU A 164 -14.33 1.04 6.92
C LEU A 164 -13.25 0.76 7.98
N TYR A 165 -12.01 0.70 7.54
CA TYR A 165 -10.82 0.44 8.33
C TYR A 165 -9.83 1.59 8.20
N ALA A 166 -8.95 1.76 9.17
CA ALA A 166 -7.79 2.63 9.04
C ALA A 166 -6.50 1.90 9.43
N ALA A 167 -5.39 2.21 8.77
CA ALA A 167 -4.13 1.51 8.98
C ALA A 167 -2.92 2.44 9.19
N GLY A 168 -1.96 1.95 9.97
CA GLY A 168 -0.68 2.62 10.20
C GLY A 168 -0.82 3.94 10.95
N ARG A 169 -0.18 4.99 10.42
CA ARG A 169 -0.10 6.29 11.11
C ARG A 169 -1.47 6.93 11.31
N LEU A 170 -2.41 6.71 10.39
CA LEU A 170 -3.75 7.29 10.44
C LEU A 170 -4.57 6.71 11.60
N ALA A 171 -4.39 5.41 11.86
CA ALA A 171 -4.91 4.68 13.03
C ALA A 171 -4.07 4.91 14.32
N ALA A 172 -3.43 6.08 14.44
CA ALA A 172 -2.62 6.50 15.59
C ALA A 172 -1.42 5.59 15.95
N LYS A 173 -1.01 4.66 15.08
CA LYS A 173 0.17 3.81 15.33
C LYS A 173 1.47 4.61 15.20
N SER A 174 2.52 4.10 15.84
CA SER A 174 3.84 4.71 15.83
C SER A 174 4.39 4.85 14.41
N HIS A 175 5.10 5.95 14.15
CA HIS A 175 5.62 6.26 12.81
C HIS A 175 6.92 5.51 12.53
N GLN A 176 6.79 4.20 12.33
CA GLN A 176 7.88 3.27 12.07
C GLN A 176 7.43 2.30 10.99
N ALA A 177 8.26 2.03 9.98
CA ALA A 177 7.88 1.19 8.84
C ALA A 177 7.41 -0.21 9.28
N ALA A 178 8.15 -0.87 10.18
CA ALA A 178 7.78 -2.19 10.70
C ALA A 178 6.45 -2.18 11.48
N VAL A 179 6.16 -1.12 12.24
CA VAL A 179 4.88 -0.98 12.97
C VAL A 179 3.72 -0.78 11.98
N CYS A 180 3.91 0.09 10.98
CA CYS A 180 2.91 0.32 9.95
C CYS A 180 2.65 -0.94 9.10
N ALA A 181 3.69 -1.72 8.79
CA ALA A 181 3.55 -3.00 8.10
C ALA A 181 2.72 -3.98 8.94
N GLY A 182 3.09 -4.16 10.22
CA GLY A 182 2.35 -5.03 11.14
C GLY A 182 0.87 -4.64 11.25
N HIS A 183 0.58 -3.36 11.44
CA HIS A 183 -0.81 -2.92 11.52
C HIS A 183 -1.56 -2.97 10.17
N GLY A 184 -0.85 -2.81 9.05
CA GLY A 184 -1.43 -3.06 7.72
C GLY A 184 -1.84 -4.51 7.55
N ALA A 185 -1.02 -5.45 8.04
CA ALA A 185 -1.36 -6.87 8.07
C ALA A 185 -2.56 -7.15 8.98
N GLU A 186 -2.62 -6.56 10.18
CA GLU A 186 -3.76 -6.68 11.10
C GLU A 186 -5.06 -6.19 10.45
N ALA A 187 -5.03 -5.04 9.76
CA ALA A 187 -6.19 -4.51 9.03
C ALA A 187 -6.60 -5.42 7.86
N GLY A 188 -5.65 -5.96 7.10
CA GLY A 188 -5.94 -6.93 6.05
C GLY A 188 -6.57 -8.21 6.59
N LEU A 189 -6.09 -8.72 7.73
CA LEU A 189 -6.68 -9.89 8.40
C LEU A 189 -8.08 -9.61 8.94
N ALA A 190 -8.32 -8.42 9.48
CA ALA A 190 -9.65 -8.00 9.92
C ALA A 190 -10.66 -8.01 8.76
N ILE A 191 -10.28 -7.51 7.58
CA ILE A 191 -11.12 -7.57 6.38
C ILE A 191 -11.36 -9.02 5.94
N ILE A 192 -10.35 -9.88 5.98
CA ILE A 192 -10.51 -11.30 5.62
C ILE A 192 -11.52 -11.98 6.56
N GLU A 193 -11.45 -11.69 7.85
CA GLU A 193 -12.41 -12.18 8.85
C GLU A 193 -13.83 -11.66 8.56
N ASP A 194 -13.96 -10.37 8.25
CA ASP A 194 -15.25 -9.71 8.04
C ASP A 194 -15.87 -10.00 6.65
N SER A 195 -15.09 -10.56 5.71
CA SER A 195 -15.51 -10.89 4.34
C SER A 195 -15.95 -12.34 4.14
N ASP A 196 -16.06 -13.13 5.23
CA ASP A 196 -16.40 -14.56 5.21
C ASP A 196 -15.48 -15.41 4.30
N ARG A 197 -14.28 -14.91 3.96
CA ARG A 197 -13.34 -15.64 3.09
C ARG A 197 -12.74 -16.83 3.84
N PRO A 198 -12.46 -17.95 3.14
CA PRO A 198 -11.82 -19.10 3.77
C PRO A 198 -10.49 -18.71 4.41
N PHE A 199 -10.23 -19.30 5.58
CA PHE A 199 -8.98 -19.14 6.30
C PHE A 199 -7.77 -19.45 5.39
N TYR A 200 -6.76 -18.57 5.46
CA TYR A 200 -5.54 -18.60 4.66
C TYR A 200 -4.31 -18.58 5.56
N GLN A 201 -3.24 -19.29 5.20
CA GLN A 201 -1.95 -19.33 5.92
C GLN A 201 -0.86 -18.63 5.11
N ASP A 202 0.05 -17.94 5.79
CA ASP A 202 1.21 -17.26 5.19
C ASP A 202 2.40 -18.18 4.87
N TRP A 203 2.26 -19.48 5.11
CA TRP A 203 3.30 -20.48 4.87
C TRP A 203 2.77 -21.71 4.13
N VAL A 204 3.68 -22.37 3.41
CA VAL A 204 3.48 -23.67 2.78
C VAL A 204 4.37 -24.72 3.43
N ALA A 205 3.93 -25.96 3.46
CA ALA A 205 4.64 -27.08 4.05
C ALA A 205 5.32 -27.95 2.97
N PRO A 206 6.40 -28.66 3.29
CA PRO A 206 6.90 -29.70 2.39
C PRO A 206 5.90 -30.86 2.31
N GLU A 207 5.86 -31.52 1.15
CA GLU A 207 5.07 -32.74 0.93
C GLU A 207 5.30 -33.77 2.03
N GLY A 208 4.20 -34.30 2.57
CA GLY A 208 4.25 -35.28 3.65
C GLY A 208 4.24 -34.69 5.07
N TYR A 209 4.42 -33.37 5.24
CA TYR A 209 4.56 -32.77 6.57
C TYR A 209 3.39 -33.10 7.50
N PHE A 210 2.14 -32.95 7.07
CA PHE A 210 0.93 -33.39 7.77
C PHE A 210 0.56 -34.81 7.39
N THR A 211 0.54 -35.10 6.08
CA THR A 211 -0.07 -36.31 5.54
C THR A 211 0.67 -37.59 5.96
N GLU A 212 2.00 -37.60 6.02
CA GLU A 212 2.78 -38.76 6.51
C GLU A 212 2.63 -38.98 8.03
N ARG A 213 2.18 -37.97 8.77
CA ARG A 213 1.82 -38.10 10.19
C ARG A 213 0.36 -38.55 10.38
N GLY A 214 -0.34 -38.90 9.31
CA GLY A 214 -1.75 -39.29 9.34
C GLY A 214 -2.69 -38.15 9.73
N ARG A 215 -2.28 -36.89 9.44
CA ARG A 215 -3.10 -35.69 9.69
C ARG A 215 -3.57 -35.11 8.36
N GLU A 216 -4.75 -34.52 8.37
CA GLU A 216 -5.23 -33.70 7.24
C GLU A 216 -4.41 -32.40 7.17
N VAL A 217 -4.21 -31.91 5.94
CA VAL A 217 -3.61 -30.58 5.71
C VAL A 217 -4.60 -29.53 6.23
N PRO A 218 -4.17 -28.60 7.10
CA PRO A 218 -5.06 -27.55 7.61
C PRO A 218 -5.69 -26.73 6.47
N PRO A 219 -6.92 -26.22 6.64
CA PRO A 219 -7.49 -25.26 5.69
C PRO A 219 -6.54 -24.10 5.41
N GLY A 220 -6.46 -23.67 4.15
CA GLY A 220 -5.57 -22.58 3.73
C GLY A 220 -4.07 -22.91 3.70
N CYS A 221 -3.70 -24.15 4.03
CA CYS A 221 -2.33 -24.65 3.91
C CYS A 221 -2.18 -25.55 2.68
N GLU A 222 -0.98 -25.56 2.12
CA GLU A 222 -0.59 -26.41 1.00
C GLU A 222 0.69 -27.18 1.36
N GLU A 223 0.75 -28.44 0.91
CA GLU A 223 1.96 -29.25 0.90
C GLU A 223 2.58 -29.23 -0.50
N ILE A 224 3.84 -28.82 -0.63
CA ILE A 224 4.54 -28.72 -1.92
C ILE A 224 5.64 -29.77 -2.08
N PRO A 225 5.79 -30.36 -3.28
CA PRO A 225 6.91 -31.26 -3.56
C PRO A 225 8.24 -30.50 -3.56
N ALA A 226 9.34 -31.21 -3.36
CA ALA A 226 10.69 -30.63 -3.33
C ALA A 226 11.01 -29.79 -4.58
N SER A 227 10.56 -30.21 -5.77
CA SER A 227 10.79 -29.47 -7.01
C SER A 227 10.10 -28.10 -7.04
N GLU A 228 8.92 -27.98 -6.42
CA GLU A 228 8.21 -26.70 -6.33
C GLU A 228 8.85 -25.78 -5.29
N TRP A 229 9.32 -26.36 -4.18
CA TRP A 229 10.11 -25.62 -3.20
C TRP A 229 11.41 -25.06 -3.83
N GLU A 230 12.18 -25.89 -4.53
CA GLU A 230 13.41 -25.48 -5.22
C GLU A 230 13.14 -24.36 -6.24
N ARG A 231 12.04 -24.47 -7.00
CA ARG A 231 11.63 -23.43 -7.94
C ARG A 231 11.32 -22.11 -7.25
N ARG A 232 10.52 -22.12 -6.16
CA ARG A 232 10.15 -20.92 -5.40
C ARG A 232 11.38 -20.28 -4.74
N GLU A 233 12.28 -21.09 -4.19
CA GLU A 233 13.53 -20.63 -3.60
C GLU A 233 14.41 -19.92 -4.63
N GLN A 234 14.57 -20.50 -5.82
CA GLN A 234 15.37 -19.90 -6.88
C GLN A 234 14.78 -18.57 -7.36
N VAL A 235 13.45 -18.50 -7.52
CA VAL A 235 12.76 -17.23 -7.85
C VAL A 235 13.01 -16.17 -6.77
N ALA A 236 12.89 -16.52 -5.48
CA ALA A 236 13.13 -15.59 -4.38
C ALA A 236 14.58 -15.06 -4.37
N ILE A 237 15.55 -15.95 -4.57
CA ILE A 237 16.98 -15.58 -4.67
C ILE A 237 17.20 -14.63 -5.84
N ASP A 238 16.71 -14.96 -7.03
CA ASP A 238 16.96 -14.17 -8.23
C ASP A 238 16.31 -12.79 -8.14
N ARG A 239 15.08 -12.70 -7.62
CA ARG A 239 14.39 -11.42 -7.38
C ARG A 239 15.18 -10.52 -6.44
N MET A 240 15.66 -11.04 -5.31
CA MET A 240 16.44 -10.22 -4.37
C MET A 240 17.80 -9.83 -4.95
N ARG A 241 18.45 -10.70 -5.72
CA ARG A 241 19.70 -10.36 -6.41
C ARG A 241 19.48 -9.25 -7.43
N GLU A 242 18.41 -9.31 -8.20
CA GLU A 242 18.04 -8.29 -9.18
C GLU A 242 17.74 -6.95 -8.50
N ALA A 243 16.85 -6.97 -7.49
CA ALA A 243 16.44 -5.77 -6.77
C ALA A 243 17.61 -5.01 -6.15
N PHE A 244 18.64 -5.72 -5.69
CA PHE A 244 19.80 -5.11 -5.02
C PHE A 244 21.09 -5.13 -5.86
N ALA A 245 21.01 -5.45 -7.15
CA ALA A 245 22.18 -5.49 -8.04
C ALA A 245 22.82 -4.10 -8.21
N GLU A 246 21.98 -3.07 -8.33
CA GLU A 246 22.39 -1.68 -8.54
C GLU A 246 21.71 -0.76 -7.52
N PRO A 247 22.28 0.42 -7.21
CA PRO A 247 21.62 1.42 -6.38
C PRO A 247 20.22 1.80 -6.90
N HIS A 248 19.36 2.31 -6.01
CA HIS A 248 18.09 2.88 -6.45
C HIS A 248 18.36 4.08 -7.38
N PRO A 249 17.70 4.18 -8.55
CA PRO A 249 17.98 5.24 -9.52
C PRO A 249 17.63 6.63 -8.98
N ASP A 250 16.60 6.71 -8.15
CA ASP A 250 16.15 7.95 -7.54
C ASP A 250 16.74 8.16 -6.14
N GLY A 251 17.08 9.40 -5.83
CA GLY A 251 17.52 9.84 -4.50
C GLY A 251 16.34 10.25 -3.60
N PRO A 252 16.59 10.46 -2.29
CA PRO A 252 15.55 10.87 -1.36
C PRO A 252 14.95 12.23 -1.73
N THR A 253 13.62 12.33 -1.68
CA THR A 253 12.90 13.56 -2.00
C THR A 253 12.91 14.53 -0.82
N MET A 254 13.38 15.76 -1.04
CA MET A 254 13.39 16.80 0.00
C MET A 254 11.99 17.30 0.33
N HIS A 255 11.79 17.79 1.56
CA HIS A 255 10.50 18.36 1.95
C HIS A 255 10.14 19.58 1.07
N PRO A 256 8.89 19.72 0.60
CA PRO A 256 8.48 20.81 -0.30
C PRO A 256 8.81 22.22 0.23
N SER A 257 8.66 22.45 1.54
CA SER A 257 9.03 23.74 2.15
C SER A 257 10.53 24.06 2.04
N VAL A 258 11.41 23.05 2.06
CA VAL A 258 12.84 23.25 1.88
C VAL A 258 13.17 23.52 0.42
N VAL A 259 12.51 22.82 -0.51
CA VAL A 259 12.62 23.08 -1.96
C VAL A 259 12.19 24.52 -2.25
N ALA A 260 11.02 24.93 -1.75
CA ALA A 260 10.49 26.29 -1.93
C ALA A 260 11.41 27.36 -1.32
N LYS A 261 11.98 27.10 -0.14
CA LYS A 261 12.94 28.01 0.48
C LYS A 261 14.20 28.17 -0.37
N ARG A 262 14.81 27.05 -0.82
CA ARG A 262 16.00 27.08 -1.68
C ARG A 262 15.75 27.79 -3.01
N ALA A 263 14.56 27.63 -3.58
CA ALA A 263 14.17 28.34 -4.81
C ALA A 263 14.11 29.86 -4.59
N ARG A 264 13.55 30.32 -3.45
CA ARG A 264 13.53 31.75 -3.09
C ARG A 264 14.94 32.31 -2.87
N GLU A 265 15.76 31.61 -2.08
CA GLU A 265 17.14 32.03 -1.80
C GLU A 265 18.02 32.01 -3.06
N GLY A 266 17.78 31.09 -4.00
CA GLY A 266 18.47 31.06 -5.29
C GLY A 266 18.10 32.22 -6.21
N ASN A 267 16.83 32.64 -6.20
CA ASN A 267 16.34 33.76 -7.01
C ASN A 267 16.85 35.12 -6.49
N GLU A 268 16.91 35.29 -5.16
CA GLU A 268 17.48 36.49 -4.52
C GLU A 268 19.01 36.61 -4.78
N ALA A 269 19.72 35.49 -4.85
CA ALA A 269 21.15 35.48 -5.18
C ALA A 269 21.41 35.90 -6.65
N ASP A 270 20.55 35.50 -7.59
CA ASP A 270 20.66 35.84 -9.02
C ASP A 270 20.31 37.32 -9.28
N GLU A 271 19.28 37.85 -8.62
CA GLU A 271 18.92 39.28 -8.64
C GLU A 271 20.03 40.17 -8.03
N SER A 272 20.67 39.73 -6.93
CA SER A 272 21.79 40.46 -6.32
C SER A 272 23.07 40.46 -7.18
N ALA A 273 23.24 39.44 -8.03
CA ALA A 273 24.36 39.35 -8.98
C ALA A 273 24.13 40.22 -10.21
N THR A 274 22.88 40.54 -10.56
CA THR A 274 22.55 41.42 -11.69
C THR A 274 22.65 42.91 -11.32
N ASP A 275 22.34 43.28 -10.08
CA ASP A 275 22.43 44.66 -9.58
C ASP A 275 23.87 45.09 -9.22
N ALA A 276 24.79 44.14 -9.03
CA ALA A 276 26.22 44.41 -8.80
C ALA A 276 27.03 44.61 -10.09
N GLY A 277 26.39 44.54 -11.26
CA GLY A 277 27.01 44.58 -12.59
C GLY A 277 26.81 45.88 -13.38
N GLU A 278 26.12 46.89 -12.84
CA GLU A 278 25.95 48.23 -13.47
C GLU A 278 26.89 49.31 -12.90
#